data_AF-A0A532BZH0-F1
#
_entry.id   AF-A0A532BZH0-F1
#
_cell.length_a   1.000
_cell.length_b   1.000
_cell.length_c   1.000
_cell.angle_alpha   90.00
_cell.angle_beta   90.00
_cell.angle_gamma   90.00
#
_symmetry.space_group_name_H-M   'P 1'
#
loop_
_entity.id
_entity.type
_entity.pdbx_description
1 polymer ?
#
loop_
_entity_poly.entity_id
_entity_poly.type
_entity_poly.pdbx_seq_one_letter_code
_entity_poly.pdbx_strand_id
1 'polypeptide(L)'
;MNQHQISKTGDAAAFPVETIRAMFPALQQAGEFVFMDNAAGAQIPQSVLDAVTNHLVAHNVQRGGRYGRSVTVDQAVAGARESVALL
;
A
#
# COMPACT_ATOMS: atom_id res chain seq x y z
N MET A 1 -17.56 28.19 -21.99
CA MET A 1 -16.60 27.06 -22.12
C MET A 1 -15.26 27.55 -21.62
N ASN A 2 -14.94 27.30 -20.35
CA ASN A 2 -13.67 27.75 -19.77
C ASN A 2 -12.63 26.65 -19.94
N GLN A 3 -11.78 26.80 -20.95
CA GLN A 3 -10.61 25.96 -21.11
C GLN A 3 -9.63 26.26 -19.98
N HIS A 4 -9.39 25.28 -19.12
CA HIS A 4 -8.33 25.35 -18.12
C HIS A 4 -7.00 25.16 -18.82
N GLN A 5 -6.29 26.26 -19.05
CA GLN A 5 -4.89 26.23 -19.47
C GLN A 5 -4.05 25.67 -18.32
N ILE A 6 -3.52 24.47 -18.50
CA ILE A 6 -2.47 23.93 -17.64
C ILE A 6 -1.20 24.71 -18.00
N SER A 7 -0.85 25.69 -17.17
CA SER A 7 0.48 26.33 -17.24
C SER A 7 1.55 25.25 -17.09
N LYS A 8 2.39 25.13 -18.11
CA LYS A 8 3.49 24.18 -18.22
C LYS A 8 4.66 24.69 -17.35
N THR A 9 4.60 24.42 -16.05
CA THR A 9 5.73 24.67 -15.14
C THR A 9 6.80 23.59 -15.37
N GLY A 10 8.08 24.00 -15.43
CA GLY A 10 9.19 23.26 -16.03
C GLY A 10 9.61 21.92 -15.42
N ASP A 11 10.56 21.28 -16.13
CA ASP A 11 11.32 20.02 -16.01
C ASP A 11 11.48 19.30 -14.63
N ALA A 12 10.45 19.29 -13.80
CA ALA A 12 10.22 18.23 -12.82
C ALA A 12 9.39 17.15 -13.51
N ALA A 13 9.85 15.89 -13.44
CA ALA A 13 9.07 14.76 -13.97
C ALA A 13 7.63 14.83 -13.42
N ALA A 14 6.65 14.87 -14.32
CA ALA A 14 5.24 14.92 -13.94
C ALA A 14 4.92 13.76 -12.98
N PHE A 15 4.09 14.03 -11.97
CA PHE A 15 3.69 13.01 -11.00
C PHE A 15 3.05 11.81 -11.72
N PRO A 16 3.54 10.57 -11.53
CA PRO A 16 3.16 9.42 -12.34
C PRO A 16 1.84 8.79 -11.86
N VAL A 17 0.74 9.54 -12.00
CA VAL A 17 -0.57 9.15 -11.47
C VAL A 17 -1.06 7.81 -12.02
N GLU A 18 -0.85 7.53 -13.30
CA GLU A 18 -1.29 6.27 -13.91
C GLU A 18 -0.52 5.06 -13.36
N THR A 19 0.79 5.21 -13.15
CA THR A 19 1.62 4.18 -12.53
C THR A 19 1.16 3.89 -11.10
N ILE A 20 0.79 4.92 -10.34
CA ILE A 20 0.30 4.77 -8.96
C ILE A 20 -1.08 4.11 -8.93
N ARG A 21 -2.02 4.52 -9.79
CA ARG A 21 -3.36 3.91 -9.87
C ARG A 21 -3.30 2.42 -10.23
N ALA A 22 -2.32 2.00 -11.04
CA ALA A 22 -2.11 0.60 -11.39
C ALA A 22 -1.71 -0.28 -10.17
N MET A 23 -1.19 0.32 -9.09
CA MET A 23 -0.81 -0.42 -7.88
C MET A 23 -2.01 -0.82 -7.00
N PHE A 24 -3.21 -0.31 -7.27
CA PHE A 24 -4.42 -0.53 -6.45
C PHE A 24 -5.42 -1.42 -7.20
N PRO A 25 -5.53 -2.72 -6.88
CA PRO A 25 -6.41 -3.65 -7.59
C PRO A 25 -7.88 -3.24 -7.57
N ALA A 26 -8.34 -2.63 -6.47
CA ALA A 26 -9.71 -2.15 -6.35
C ALA A 26 -10.06 -1.08 -7.40
N LEU A 27 -9.10 -0.24 -7.80
CA LEU A 27 -9.33 0.76 -8.85
C LEU A 27 -9.46 0.12 -10.24
N GLN A 28 -8.76 -1.00 -10.47
CA GLN A 28 -8.85 -1.75 -11.72
C GLN A 28 -10.19 -2.50 -11.85
N GLN A 29 -10.77 -2.92 -10.71
CA GLN A 29 -12.05 -3.64 -10.66
C GLN A 29 -13.27 -2.71 -10.57
N ALA A 30 -13.07 -1.41 -10.36
CA ALA A 30 -14.13 -0.45 -10.09
C ALA A 30 -15.07 -0.20 -11.29
N GLY A 31 -14.59 -0.46 -12.51
CA GLY A 31 -15.30 -0.06 -13.73
C GLY A 31 -15.52 1.46 -13.76
N GLU A 32 -16.78 1.89 -13.81
CA GLU A 32 -17.16 3.31 -13.79
C GLU A 32 -17.25 3.90 -12.37
N PHE A 33 -17.18 3.08 -11.32
CA PHE A 33 -17.30 3.55 -9.94
C PHE A 33 -16.06 4.35 -9.52
N VAL A 34 -16.27 5.51 -8.90
CA VAL A 34 -15.19 6.39 -8.41
C VAL A 34 -15.17 6.41 -6.88
N PHE A 35 -14.09 5.91 -6.30
CA PHE A 35 -13.84 5.99 -4.86
C PHE A 35 -13.47 7.42 -4.46
N MET A 36 -14.41 8.15 -3.85
CA MET A 36 -14.20 9.52 -3.32
C MET A 36 -14.40 9.60 -1.80
N ASP A 37 -14.06 8.55 -1.06
CA ASP A 37 -14.21 8.50 0.41
C ASP A 37 -12.96 7.95 1.11
N ASN A 38 -11.79 8.51 0.78
CA ASN A 38 -10.53 8.12 1.43
C ASN A 38 -10.47 8.49 2.92
N ALA A 39 -11.37 9.37 3.38
CA ALA A 39 -11.47 9.77 4.78
C ALA A 39 -12.05 8.63 5.65
N ALA A 40 -13.03 7.88 5.12
CA ALA A 40 -13.52 6.67 5.78
C ALA A 40 -12.54 5.50 5.64
N GLY A 41 -11.86 5.40 4.50
CA GLY A 41 -10.83 4.39 4.28
C GLY A 41 -10.27 4.43 2.86
N ALA A 42 -8.94 4.42 2.77
CA ALA A 42 -8.24 4.35 1.49
C ALA A 42 -8.28 2.92 0.91
N GLN A 43 -8.21 2.83 -0.42
CA GLN A 43 -8.02 1.55 -1.09
C GLN A 43 -6.61 1.00 -0.82
N ILE A 44 -6.47 -0.32 -0.87
CA ILE A 44 -5.24 -1.03 -0.49
C ILE A 44 -4.39 -1.32 -1.74
N PRO A 45 -3.10 -0.94 -1.77
CA PRO A 45 -2.22 -1.31 -2.87
C PRO A 45 -1.82 -2.80 -2.79
N GLN A 46 -1.44 -3.39 -3.93
CA GLN A 46 -1.11 -4.82 -4.03
C GLN A 46 0.00 -5.24 -3.04
N SER A 47 1.03 -4.41 -2.85
CA SER A 47 2.13 -4.70 -1.92
C SER A 47 1.68 -4.91 -0.47
N VAL A 48 0.62 -4.21 -0.04
CA VAL A 48 0.06 -4.36 1.30
C VAL A 48 -0.78 -5.64 1.39
N LEU A 49 -1.55 -5.97 0.34
CA LEU A 49 -2.29 -7.23 0.25
C LEU A 49 -1.33 -8.44 0.31
N ASP A 50 -0.20 -8.35 -0.41
CA ASP A 50 0.82 -9.39 -0.42
C ASP A 50 1.47 -9.57 0.95
N ALA A 51 1.78 -8.47 1.65
CA ALA A 51 2.37 -8.52 2.99
C ALA A 51 1.42 -9.19 4.00
N VAL A 52 0.13 -8.83 3.99
CA VAL A 52 -0.89 -9.46 4.85
C VAL A 52 -1.05 -10.93 4.51
N THR A 53 -1.19 -11.26 3.22
CA THR A 53 -1.34 -12.64 2.76
C THR A 53 -0.14 -13.49 3.15
N ASN A 54 1.07 -13.01 2.92
CA ASN A 54 2.30 -13.69 3.32
C ASN A 54 2.39 -13.91 4.83
N HIS A 55 1.96 -12.94 5.64
CA HIS A 55 1.91 -13.13 7.09
C HIS A 55 0.94 -14.26 7.47
N LEU A 56 -0.28 -14.24 6.94
CA LEU A 56 -1.31 -15.23 7.27
C LEU A 56 -1.00 -16.63 6.74
N VAL A 57 -0.28 -16.75 5.62
CA VAL A 57 0.08 -18.04 5.02
C VAL A 57 1.37 -18.61 5.63
N ALA A 58 2.41 -17.80 5.78
CA ALA A 58 3.74 -18.30 6.17
C ALA A 58 4.10 -18.08 7.65
N HIS A 59 3.43 -17.14 8.33
CA HIS A 59 3.80 -16.66 9.68
C HIS A 59 2.67 -16.75 10.70
N ASN A 60 1.56 -17.43 10.40
CA ASN A 60 0.41 -17.52 11.29
C ASN A 60 0.65 -18.49 12.46
N VAL A 61 1.53 -18.08 13.36
CA VAL A 61 1.85 -18.75 14.61
C VAL A 61 2.00 -17.73 15.73
N GLN A 62 1.86 -18.17 16.97
CA GLN A 62 2.09 -17.30 18.12
C GLN A 62 3.56 -16.87 18.21
N ARG A 63 3.78 -15.60 18.56
CA ARG A 63 5.10 -15.03 18.85
C ARG A 63 5.67 -15.47 20.21
N GLY A 64 6.98 -15.31 20.42
CA GLY A 64 7.63 -15.58 21.70
C GLY A 64 8.04 -17.05 21.94
N GLY A 65 7.80 -17.93 20.97
CA GLY A 65 8.37 -19.27 20.93
C GLY A 65 9.81 -19.26 20.44
N ARG A 66 10.61 -20.25 20.85
CA ARG A 66 12.03 -20.35 20.45
C ARG A 66 12.27 -21.05 19.12
N TYR A 67 11.21 -21.57 18.48
CA TYR A 67 11.31 -22.27 17.20
C TYR A 67 11.24 -21.29 16.03
N GLY A 68 11.83 -21.67 14.89
CA GLY A 68 12.09 -20.76 13.77
C GLY A 68 10.88 -19.94 13.30
N ARG A 69 9.71 -20.57 13.09
CA ARG A 69 8.51 -19.84 12.64
C ARG A 69 7.98 -18.82 13.64
N SER A 70 8.19 -19.03 14.95
CA SER A 70 7.77 -18.04 15.95
C SER A 70 8.72 -16.85 15.98
N VAL A 71 10.03 -17.09 15.80
CA VAL A 71 11.05 -16.04 15.71
C VAL A 71 10.83 -15.13 14.50
N THR A 72 10.39 -15.68 13.36
CA THR A 72 10.11 -14.86 12.16
C THR A 72 8.91 -13.91 12.35
N VAL A 73 7.94 -14.25 13.21
CA VAL A 73 6.86 -13.34 13.60
C VAL A 73 7.40 -12.15 14.38
N ASP A 74 8.28 -12.41 15.36
CA ASP A 74 8.92 -11.35 16.15
C ASP A 74 9.74 -10.40 15.25
N GLN A 75 10.47 -10.94 14.28
CA GLN A 75 11.22 -10.16 13.28
C GLN A 75 10.30 -9.30 12.41
N ALA A 76 9.19 -9.86 11.90
CA ALA A 76 8.23 -9.11 11.08
C ALA A 76 7.62 -7.92 11.85
N VAL A 77 7.23 -8.14 13.11
CA VAL A 77 6.68 -7.08 13.97
C VAL A 77 7.74 -6.02 14.29
N ALA A 78 8.98 -6.42 14.54
CA ALA A 78 10.08 -5.48 14.79
C ALA A 78 10.35 -4.60 13.55
N GLY A 79 10.48 -5.20 12.37
CA GLY A 79 10.68 -4.45 11.12
C GLY A 79 9.53 -3.49 10.81
N ALA A 80 8.28 -3.89 11.06
CA ALA A 80 7.12 -3.00 10.91
C ALA A 80 7.13 -1.81 11.88
N ARG A 81 7.64 -1.99 13.11
CA ARG A 81 7.80 -0.89 14.07
C ARG A 81 8.91 0.06 13.65
N GLU A 82 10.02 -0.48 13.15
CA GLU A 82 11.14 0.31 12.64
C GLU A 82 10.73 1.16 11.44
N SER A 83 9.97 0.61 10.50
CA SER A 83 9.53 1.36 9.32
C SER A 83 8.65 2.55 9.67
N VAL A 84 7.77 2.41 10.67
CA VAL A 84 6.92 3.51 11.16
C VAL A 84 7.72 4.52 11.97
N ALA A 85 8.73 4.09 12.73
CA ALA A 85 9.56 4.98 13.53
C ALA A 85 10.48 5.89 12.68
N LEU A 86 10.73 5.53 11.42
CA LEU A 86 11.53 6.31 10.46
C LEU A 86 10.73 7.37 9.69
N LEU A 87 9.40 7.38 9.82
CA LEU A 87 8.49 8.37 9.22
C LEU A 87 8.38 9.62 10.08
#